data_AF-A0A497F330-F1
#
_entry.id   AF-A0A497F330-F1
#
_cell.length_a   1.000
_cell.length_b   1.000
_cell.length_c   1.000
_cell.angle_alpha   90.00
_cell.angle_beta   90.00
_cell.angle_gamma   90.00
#
_symmetry.space_group_name_H-M   'P 1'
#
loop_
_entity.id
_entity.type
_entity.pdbx_description
1 polymer ?
#
loop_
_entity_poly.entity_id
_entity_poly.type
_entity_poly.pdbx_seq_one_letter_code
_entity_poly.pdbx_strand_id
1 'polypeptide(L)'
;MPANLPPQAKALERKYLEAKTLPEKIAALEAYLSAIPDHKGTEKLKGHLRRKLAQLKRELEEQRRRKVGGGKPYAVKKEGAAQVV
;
A
#
# COMPACT_ATOMS: atom_id res chain seq x y z
N MET A 1 -16.94 6.60 7.38
CA MET A 1 -16.92 7.17 8.74
C MET A 1 -15.72 8.10 8.81
N PRO A 2 -15.87 9.34 9.31
CA PRO A 2 -14.71 10.18 9.59
C PRO A 2 -13.94 9.52 10.73
N ALA A 3 -12.82 8.86 10.41
CA ALA A 3 -11.91 8.37 11.43
C ALA A 3 -11.27 9.59 12.08
N ASN A 4 -11.51 9.79 13.38
CA ASN A 4 -10.76 10.80 14.13
C ASN A 4 -9.31 10.30 14.27
N LEU A 5 -8.51 10.55 13.24
CA LEU A 5 -7.13 10.12 13.18
C LEU A 5 -6.28 10.99 14.12
N PRO A 6 -5.36 10.38 14.88
CA PRO A 6 -4.37 11.12 15.66
C PRO A 6 -3.61 12.13 14.77
N PRO A 7 -3.14 13.27 15.30
CA PRO A 7 -2.33 14.22 14.55
C PRO A 7 -1.12 13.57 13.87
N GLN A 8 -0.51 12.57 14.54
CA GLN A 8 0.60 11.78 13.99
C GLN A 8 0.19 11.00 12.74
N ALA A 9 -0.97 10.33 12.78
CA ALA A 9 -1.50 9.59 11.64
C ALA A 9 -1.83 10.53 10.46
N LYS A 10 -2.40 11.72 10.72
CA LYS A 10 -2.66 12.74 9.69
C LYS A 10 -1.37 13.25 9.03
N ALA A 11 -0.30 13.43 9.81
CA ALA A 11 1.00 13.83 9.26
C ALA A 11 1.59 12.75 8.36
N LEU A 12 1.49 11.47 8.76
CA LEU A 12 1.96 10.35 7.96
C LEU A 12 1.11 10.11 6.71
N GLU A 13 -0.20 10.36 6.78
CA GLU A 13 -1.08 10.37 5.62
C GLU A 13 -0.63 11.42 4.60
N ARG A 14 -0.31 12.64 5.03
CA ARG A 14 0.25 13.67 4.14
C ARG A 14 1.55 13.22 3.50
N LYS A 15 2.49 12.64 4.26
CA LYS A 15 3.73 12.08 3.70
C LYS A 15 3.46 11.01 2.65
N TYR A 16 2.47 10.15 2.87
CA TYR A 16 2.05 9.15 1.89
C TYR A 16 1.48 9.78 0.62
N LEU A 17 0.69 10.87 0.74
CA LEU A 17 0.14 11.60 -0.40
C LEU A 17 1.21 12.39 -1.17
N GLU A 18 2.22 12.92 -0.48
CA GLU A 18 3.33 13.69 -1.05
C GLU A 18 4.40 12.80 -1.69
N ALA A 19 4.51 11.54 -1.27
CA ALA A 19 5.49 10.59 -1.79
C ALA A 19 5.34 10.41 -3.30
N LYS A 20 6.45 10.54 -4.03
CA LYS A 20 6.47 10.51 -5.50
C LYS A 20 6.81 9.13 -6.03
N THR A 21 7.75 8.44 -5.38
CA THR A 21 8.19 7.12 -5.84
C THR A 21 7.42 5.99 -5.14
N LEU A 22 7.34 4.82 -5.80
CA LEU A 22 6.75 3.62 -5.20
C LEU A 22 7.38 3.21 -3.85
N PRO A 23 8.72 3.14 -3.69
CA PRO A 23 9.31 2.77 -2.40
C PRO A 23 8.97 3.78 -1.30
N GLU A 24 8.98 5.09 -1.60
CA GLU A 24 8.57 6.12 -0.63
C GLU A 24 7.10 5.97 -0.25
N LYS A 25 6.22 5.72 -1.22
CA LYS A 25 4.79 5.48 -0.97
C LYS A 25 4.57 4.26 -0.07
N ILE A 26 5.30 3.17 -0.30
CA ILE A 26 5.23 1.95 0.52
C ILE A 26 5.65 2.24 1.96
N ALA A 27 6.82 2.87 2.15
CA ALA A 27 7.35 3.18 3.48
C ALA A 27 6.43 4.16 4.24
N ALA A 28 5.94 5.20 3.58
CA ALA A 28 5.02 6.16 4.18
C ALA A 28 3.67 5.52 4.54
N LEU A 29 3.16 4.60 3.70
CA LEU A 29 1.91 3.88 3.95
C LEU A 29 2.03 2.89 5.12
N GLU A 30 3.19 2.23 5.27
CA GLU A 30 3.47 1.36 6.43
C GLU A 30 3.53 2.17 7.74
N ALA A 31 4.22 3.31 7.72
CA ALA A 31 4.26 4.21 8.86
C ALA A 31 2.85 4.72 9.22
N TYR A 32 2.07 5.14 8.21
CA TYR A 32 0.69 5.58 8.41
C TYR A 32 -0.17 4.47 9.02
N LEU A 33 -0.11 3.25 8.50
CA LEU A 33 -0.82 2.09 9.04
C LEU A 33 -0.48 1.83 10.52
N SER A 34 0.79 1.98 10.89
CA SER A 34 1.25 1.79 12.28
C SER A 34 0.76 2.87 13.24
N ALA A 35 0.48 4.08 12.75
CA ALA A 35 0.01 5.20 13.57
C ALA A 35 -1.51 5.24 13.74
N ILE A 36 -2.26 4.45 12.96
CA ILE A 36 -3.72 4.37 13.05
C ILE A 36 -4.11 3.51 14.27
N PRO A 37 -4.94 4.00 15.20
CA PRO A 37 -5.43 3.21 16.33
C PRO A 37 -6.17 1.95 15.91
N ASP A 38 -6.11 0.89 16.72
CA ASP A 38 -6.88 -0.34 16.54
C ASP A 38 -8.22 -0.23 17.29
N HIS A 39 -9.25 0.24 16.58
CA HIS A 39 -10.62 0.25 17.08
C HIS A 39 -11.63 0.15 15.93
N LYS A 40 -12.90 -0.15 16.24
CA LYS A 40 -13.97 -0.39 15.25
C LYS A 40 -14.11 0.72 14.19
N GLY A 41 -13.79 1.97 14.54
CA GLY A 41 -13.87 3.11 13.63
C GLY A 41 -12.79 3.15 12.52
N THR A 42 -11.69 2.43 12.69
CA THR A 42 -10.53 2.43 11.75
C THR A 42 -10.32 1.10 11.04
N GLU A 43 -11.09 0.05 11.37
CA GLU A 43 -10.91 -1.27 10.76
C GLU A 43 -11.09 -1.26 9.24
N LYS A 44 -12.15 -0.59 8.75
CA LYS A 44 -12.37 -0.45 7.30
C LYS A 44 -11.22 0.31 6.61
N LEU A 45 -10.73 1.38 7.27
CA LEU A 45 -9.60 2.17 6.78
C LEU A 45 -8.33 1.31 6.70
N LYS A 46 -7.96 0.63 7.80
CA LYS A 46 -6.81 -0.27 7.84
C LYS A 46 -6.91 -1.38 6.78
N GLY A 47 -8.09 -1.94 6.57
CA GLY A 47 -8.34 -2.92 5.51
C GLY A 47 -8.04 -2.37 4.12
N HIS A 48 -8.55 -1.17 3.80
CA HIS A 48 -8.26 -0.51 2.53
C HIS A 48 -6.78 -0.19 2.35
N LEU A 49 -6.12 0.34 3.38
CA LEU A 49 -4.70 0.68 3.35
C LEU A 49 -3.81 -0.55 3.20
N ARG A 50 -4.13 -1.68 3.85
CA ARG A 50 -3.43 -2.96 3.67
C ARG A 50 -3.54 -3.49 2.23
N ARG A 51 -4.73 -3.41 1.63
CA ARG A 51 -4.94 -3.77 0.21
C ARG A 51 -4.10 -2.89 -0.72
N LYS A 52 -4.09 -1.58 -0.46
CA LYS A 52 -3.26 -0.61 -1.20
C LYS A 52 -1.76 -0.92 -1.07
N LEU A 53 -1.30 -1.25 0.13
CA LEU A 53 0.10 -1.62 0.40
C LEU A 53 0.51 -2.86 -0.40
N ALA A 54 -0.33 -3.89 -0.42
CA ALA A 54 -0.08 -5.10 -1.19
C ALA A 54 0.02 -4.79 -2.70
N GLN A 55 -0.85 -3.93 -3.22
CA GLN A 55 -0.81 -3.49 -4.62
C GLN A 55 0.49 -2.75 -4.95
N LEU A 56 0.89 -1.77 -4.12
CA LEU A 56 2.13 -1.01 -4.33
C LEU A 56 3.38 -1.90 -4.30
N LYS A 57 3.43 -2.87 -3.37
CA LYS A 57 4.54 -3.84 -3.30
C LYS A 57 4.62 -4.72 -4.56
N ARG A 58 3.48 -5.17 -5.08
CA ARG A 58 3.41 -5.92 -6.34
C ARG A 58 3.89 -5.06 -7.52
N GLU A 59 3.44 -3.82 -7.60
CA GLU A 59 3.87 -2.88 -8.65
C GLU A 59 5.38 -2.62 -8.61
N LEU A 60 5.94 -2.44 -7.41
CA LEU A 60 7.39 -2.27 -7.24
C LEU A 60 8.16 -3.51 -7.71
N GLU A 61 7.67 -4.71 -7.39
CA GLU A 61 8.27 -5.96 -7.84
C GLU A 61 8.20 -6.11 -9.37
N GLU A 62 7.06 -5.81 -9.98
CA GLU A 62 6.89 -5.80 -11.44
C GLU A 62 7.83 -4.81 -12.13
N GLN A 63 7.99 -3.59 -11.59
CA GLN A 63 8.94 -2.62 -12.13
C GLN A 63 10.38 -3.13 -12.05
N ARG A 64 10.77 -3.78 -10.95
CA ARG A 64 12.10 -4.38 -10.81
C ARG A 64 12.31 -5.51 -11.82
N ARG A 65 11.32 -6.39 -11.99
CA ARG A 65 11.37 -7.48 -12.98
C ARG A 65 11.50 -6.95 -14.42
N ARG A 66 10.75 -5.89 -14.77
CA ARG A 66 10.82 -5.25 -16.09
C ARG A 66 12.18 -4.59 -16.37
N LYS A 67 12.81 -3.99 -15.35
CA LYS A 67 14.15 -3.37 -15.49
C LYS A 67 15.26 -4.40 -15.66
N VAL A 68 15.12 -5.60 -15.08
CA VAL A 68 16.12 -6.68 -15.15
C VAL A 68 15.95 -7.53 -16.41
N GLY A 69 14.74 -7.62 -16.96
CA GLY A 69 14.41 -8.46 -18.11
C GLY A 69 14.34 -7.72 -19.45
N GLY A 70 15.50 -7.46 -20.07
CA GLY A 70 15.61 -7.10 -21.50
C GLY A 70 15.31 -8.26 -22.47
N GLY A 71 14.38 -9.17 -22.13
CA GLY A 71 14.03 -10.33 -22.95
C GLY A 71 12.61 -10.83 -22.67
N LYS A 72 11.79 -10.95 -23.73
CA LYS A 72 10.40 -11.46 -23.73
C LYS A 72 10.32 -12.96 -23.34
N PRO A 73 9.12 -13.55 -23.12
CA PRO A 73 8.08 -13.19 -22.16
C PRO A 73 7.59 -14.46 -21.41
N TYR A 74 8.10 -14.74 -20.21
CA TYR A 74 7.47 -15.70 -19.30
C TYR A 74 7.08 -15.00 -18.00
N ALA A 75 6.25 -13.97 -18.12
CA ALA A 75 5.65 -13.34 -16.95
C ALA A 75 4.47 -14.20 -16.50
N VAL A 76 4.76 -15.14 -15.59
CA VAL A 76 3.77 -15.89 -14.82
C VAL A 76 2.74 -14.89 -14.29
N LYS A 77 1.53 -14.88 -14.89
CA LYS A 77 0.35 -14.26 -14.28
C LYS A 77 0.08 -15.04 -13.01
N LYS A 78 0.51 -14.53 -11.86
CA LYS A 78 0.01 -15.04 -10.58
C LYS A 78 -1.41 -14.54 -10.42
N GLU A 79 -2.34 -15.38 -10.84
CA GLU A 79 -3.69 -15.44 -10.30
C GLU A 79 -3.62 -15.42 -8.77
N GLY A 80 -4.55 -14.71 -8.12
CA GLY A 80 -4.70 -14.78 -6.66
C GLY A 80 -4.86 -13.44 -5.95
N ALA A 81 -6.04 -12.83 -6.11
CA ALA A 81 -6.73 -12.12 -5.02
C ALA A 81 -8.21 -11.87 -5.40
N ALA A 82 -8.89 -12.90 -5.91
CA ALA A 82 -10.33 -12.99 -5.78
C ALA A 82 -10.58 -13.83 -4.51
N GLN A 83 -10.79 -13.18 -3.38
CA GLN A 83 -11.66 -13.75 -2.36
C GLN A 83 -12.58 -12.63 -1.89
N VAL A 84 -13.79 -12.76 -2.39
CA VAL A 84 -15.02 -12.09 -1.99
C VAL A 84 -15.34 -12.48 -0.54
N VAL A 85 -15.72 -11.49 0.26
CA VAL A 85 -16.85 -11.58 1.19
C VAL A 85 -17.63 -10.27 1.06
#